data_AF-A0A9P6V6U2-F1
#
_entry.id   AF-A0A9P6V6U2-F1
#
_cell.length_a   1.000
_cell.length_b   1.000
_cell.length_c   1.000
_cell.angle_alpha   90.00
_cell.angle_beta   90.00
_cell.angle_gamma   90.00
#
_symmetry.space_group_name_H-M   'P 1'
#
loop_
_entity.id
_entity.type
_entity.pdbx_description
1 polymer ?
#
loop_
_entity_poly.entity_id
_entity_poly.type
_entity_poly.pdbx_seq_one_letter_code
_entity_poly.pdbx_strand_id
1 'polypeptide(L)'
;MAEMSEIDIDSIIERLLEVRGSRPGKQVQLAEYEIKFLCTTAREIFINQPILLELEAPIKICGDIHGQYYDLLRLFEYGGFPPEANYLFLGDYVDRGKQSLETICLLLAYKIKYPENFFILRGNHECASINRIYGFYDECKRRYNIKLWKTFTDCFNCLPVAAIIDEKIFCMHGGLSPDLLNMEQIRRVMRPTDVPDTGLLCDLLWSDPDKDITAMMSVDETLMCSFQILKPAEKKQKYSYGKK
;
A
#
# COMPACT_ATOMS: atom_id res chain seq x y z
N MET A 1 -34.63 5.17 10.63
CA MET A 1 -33.39 5.52 9.89
C MET A 1 -32.65 6.47 10.80
N ALA A 2 -31.66 5.97 11.54
CA ALA A 2 -30.92 6.80 12.47
C ALA A 2 -30.10 7.81 11.65
N GLU A 3 -30.29 9.09 11.95
CA GLU A 3 -29.45 10.19 11.45
C GLU A 3 -27.99 9.79 11.65
N MET A 4 -27.22 9.71 10.56
CA MET A 4 -25.77 9.68 10.66
C MET A 4 -25.38 11.05 11.22
N SER A 5 -25.22 11.14 12.54
CA SER A 5 -24.52 12.27 13.16
C SER A 5 -23.24 12.49 12.38
N GLU A 6 -23.03 13.72 11.92
CA GLU A 6 -21.86 14.12 11.14
C GLU A 6 -20.60 13.62 11.83
N ILE A 7 -19.88 12.69 11.19
CA ILE A 7 -18.70 12.07 11.79
C ILE A 7 -17.55 13.06 11.70
N ASP A 8 -17.08 13.50 12.86
CA ASP A 8 -15.96 14.44 12.97
C ASP A 8 -14.62 13.71 12.79
N ILE A 9 -14.00 13.94 11.63
CA ILE A 9 -12.69 13.38 11.29
C ILE A 9 -11.57 13.90 12.20
N ASP A 10 -11.69 15.12 12.71
CA ASP A 10 -10.68 15.73 13.57
C ASP A 10 -10.67 15.07 14.94
N SER A 11 -11.84 14.81 15.51
CA SER A 11 -12.00 14.01 16.73
C SER A 11 -11.43 12.60 16.61
N ILE A 12 -11.53 11.95 15.44
CA ILE A 12 -10.90 10.64 15.20
C ILE A 12 -9.37 10.76 15.23
N ILE A 13 -8.81 11.73 14.50
CA ILE A 13 -7.36 11.95 14.43
C ILE A 13 -6.80 12.31 15.81
N GLU A 14 -7.46 13.20 16.55
CA GLU A 14 -7.02 13.59 17.90
C GLU A 14 -6.92 12.39 18.83
N ARG A 15 -7.94 11.53 18.87
CA ARG A 15 -7.93 10.28 19.66
C ARG A 15 -6.86 9.30 19.21
N LEU A 16 -6.58 9.21 17.91
CA LEU A 16 -5.48 8.38 17.40
C LEU A 16 -4.13 8.95 17.88
N LEU A 17 -3.95 10.27 17.87
CA LEU A 17 -2.69 10.92 18.26
C LEU A 17 -2.49 11.08 19.78
N GLU A 18 -3.53 10.91 20.60
CA GLU A 18 -3.45 11.09 22.07
C GLU A 18 -2.47 10.09 22.72
N VAL A 19 -2.25 8.94 22.10
CA VAL A 19 -1.42 7.86 22.66
C VAL A 19 0.07 8.05 22.43
N ARG A 20 0.51 9.09 21.71
CA ARG A 20 1.93 9.38 21.45
C ARG A 20 2.81 9.37 22.70
N GLY A 21 2.34 10.00 23.78
CA GLY A 21 3.05 10.05 25.07
C GLY A 21 2.79 8.84 25.99
N SER A 22 1.96 7.90 25.56
CA SER A 22 1.61 6.71 26.34
C SER A 22 2.63 5.58 26.13
N ARG A 23 2.56 4.56 27.00
CA ARG A 23 3.37 3.35 26.83
C ARG A 23 3.06 2.68 25.47
N PRO A 24 4.08 2.33 24.66
CA PRO A 24 3.90 1.60 23.41
C PRO A 24 3.02 0.36 23.59
N GLY A 25 2.05 0.19 22.68
CA GLY A 25 1.03 -0.85 22.74
C GLY A 25 -0.32 -0.39 23.33
N LYS A 26 -0.44 0.83 23.86
CA LYS A 26 -1.77 1.37 24.24
C LYS A 26 -2.64 1.46 22.97
N GLN A 27 -3.79 0.80 23.02
CA GLN A 27 -4.78 0.76 21.95
C GLN A 27 -5.64 2.03 21.96
N VAL A 28 -6.13 2.41 20.79
CA VAL A 28 -7.12 3.47 20.61
C VAL A 28 -8.46 2.80 20.29
N GLN A 29 -9.49 3.13 21.07
CA GLN A 29 -10.82 2.54 20.88
C GLN A 29 -11.67 3.45 20.01
N LEU A 30 -11.69 3.19 18.71
CA LEU A 30 -12.68 3.78 17.80
C LEU A 30 -13.95 2.92 17.79
N ALA A 31 -15.10 3.55 17.59
CA ALA A 31 -16.35 2.83 17.39
C ALA A 31 -16.38 2.20 16.00
N GLU A 32 -17.08 1.06 15.86
CA GLU A 32 -17.13 0.33 14.59
C GLU A 32 -17.70 1.19 13.43
N TYR A 33 -18.66 2.06 13.71
CA TYR A 33 -19.25 2.93 12.70
C TYR A 33 -18.27 4.01 12.21
N GLU A 34 -17.36 4.47 13.08
CA GLU A 34 -16.31 5.43 12.72
C GLU A 34 -15.31 4.78 11.78
N ILE A 35 -14.87 3.54 12.08
CA ILE A 35 -13.95 2.81 11.21
C ILE A 35 -14.61 2.51 9.85
N LYS A 36 -15.89 2.12 9.85
CA LYS A 36 -16.64 1.93 8.60
C LYS A 36 -16.69 3.20 7.77
N PHE A 37 -16.93 4.35 8.39
CA PHE A 37 -16.89 5.64 7.74
C PHE A 37 -15.52 5.92 7.11
N LEU A 38 -14.42 5.70 7.85
CA LEU A 38 -13.06 5.86 7.29
C LEU A 38 -12.88 5.01 6.04
N CYS A 39 -13.26 3.74 6.08
CA CYS A 39 -13.15 2.83 4.94
C CYS A 39 -14.00 3.28 3.74
N THR A 40 -15.27 3.64 3.97
CA THR A 40 -16.19 4.01 2.87
C THR A 40 -15.80 5.33 2.23
N THR A 41 -15.47 6.34 3.03
CA THR A 41 -15.11 7.67 2.53
C THR A 41 -13.74 7.66 1.84
N ALA A 42 -12.73 7.00 2.42
CA ALA A 42 -11.44 6.86 1.77
C ALA A 42 -11.55 6.06 0.47
N ARG A 43 -12.38 5.01 0.43
CA ARG A 43 -12.67 4.24 -0.79
C ARG A 43 -13.20 5.12 -1.93
N GLU A 44 -14.12 6.03 -1.64
CA GLU A 44 -14.65 6.98 -2.63
C GLU A 44 -13.55 7.88 -3.17
N ILE A 45 -12.67 8.41 -2.29
CA ILE A 45 -11.51 9.21 -2.69
C ILE A 45 -10.59 8.40 -3.60
N PHE A 46 -10.27 7.15 -3.24
CA PHE A 46 -9.38 6.32 -4.07
C PHE A 46 -9.97 6.03 -5.44
N ILE A 47 -11.27 5.77 -5.54
CA ILE A 47 -11.96 5.54 -6.83
C ILE A 47 -11.92 6.79 -7.71
N ASN A 48 -12.07 7.97 -7.12
CA ASN A 48 -12.08 9.24 -7.85
C ASN A 48 -10.66 9.70 -8.25
N GLN A 49 -9.63 9.28 -7.54
CA GLN A 49 -8.24 9.54 -7.91
C GLN A 49 -7.72 8.45 -8.87
N PRO A 50 -6.73 8.76 -9.74
CA PRO A 50 -6.14 7.77 -10.65
C PRO A 50 -5.54 6.57 -9.91
N ILE A 51 -5.52 5.39 -10.56
CA ILE A 51 -4.84 4.20 -10.02
C ILE A 51 -3.31 4.31 -10.12
N LEU A 52 -2.83 5.03 -11.13
CA LEU A 52 -1.46 5.49 -11.30
C LEU A 52 -1.44 6.97 -10.94
N LEU A 53 -0.98 7.30 -9.74
CA LEU A 53 -0.94 8.68 -9.26
C LEU A 53 0.16 9.47 -9.98
N GLU A 54 -0.12 10.74 -10.26
CA GLU A 54 0.86 11.70 -10.78
C GLU A 54 1.02 12.79 -9.71
N LEU A 55 2.22 12.86 -9.12
CA LEU A 55 2.49 13.61 -7.90
C LEU A 55 3.66 14.58 -8.12
N GLU A 56 3.74 15.60 -7.27
CA GLU A 56 4.78 16.64 -7.32
C GLU A 56 5.60 16.70 -6.03
N ALA A 57 6.88 17.04 -6.12
CA ALA A 57 7.70 17.38 -4.96
C ALA A 57 7.34 18.76 -4.38
N PRO A 58 7.56 19.03 -3.07
CA PRO A 58 8.20 18.16 -2.07
C PRO A 58 7.23 17.11 -1.50
N ILE A 59 7.73 15.88 -1.35
CA ILE A 59 6.99 14.75 -0.77
C ILE A 59 7.92 13.80 -0.01
N LYS A 60 7.44 13.22 1.08
CA LYS A 60 8.14 12.21 1.88
C LYS A 60 7.60 10.83 1.53
N ILE A 61 8.50 9.91 1.18
CA ILE A 61 8.13 8.56 0.77
C ILE A 61 8.42 7.59 1.92
N CYS A 62 7.47 6.73 2.24
CA CYS A 62 7.55 5.77 3.35
C CYS A 62 7.21 4.36 2.87
N GLY A 63 8.03 3.39 3.25
CA GLY A 63 7.77 1.97 3.00
C GLY A 63 6.85 1.35 4.04
N ASP A 64 7.02 0.04 4.25
CA ASP A 64 6.21 -0.81 5.11
C ASP A 64 6.11 -0.28 6.54
N ILE A 65 4.91 -0.44 7.12
CA ILE A 65 4.61 -0.09 8.51
C ILE A 65 4.21 -1.32 9.32
N HIS A 66 3.50 -2.28 8.72
CA HIS A 66 3.12 -3.56 9.33
C HIS A 66 2.59 -3.44 10.76
N GLY A 67 1.60 -2.56 10.98
CA GLY A 67 0.97 -2.40 12.29
C GLY A 67 1.90 -1.92 13.42
N GLN A 68 3.09 -1.39 13.11
CA GLN A 68 4.01 -0.76 14.05
C GLN A 68 3.59 0.69 14.37
N TYR A 69 2.41 0.83 14.96
CA TYR A 69 1.73 2.13 15.11
C TYR A 69 2.57 3.22 15.80
N TYR A 70 3.31 2.87 16.86
CA TYR A 70 4.15 3.84 17.57
C TYR A 70 5.37 4.29 16.74
N ASP A 71 5.85 3.45 15.82
CA ASP A 71 6.92 3.82 14.91
C ASP A 71 6.39 4.72 13.79
N LEU A 72 5.16 4.50 13.33
CA LEU A 72 4.45 5.44 12.45
C LEU A 72 4.28 6.83 13.10
N LEU A 73 3.89 6.87 14.37
CA LEU A 73 3.77 8.14 15.11
C LEU A 73 5.12 8.87 15.19
N ARG A 74 6.21 8.14 15.49
CA ARG A 74 7.57 8.70 15.46
C ARG A 74 7.97 9.19 14.08
N LEU A 75 7.63 8.44 13.02
CA LEU A 75 7.89 8.86 11.64
C LEU A 75 7.29 10.24 11.37
N PHE A 76 6.04 10.48 11.80
CA PHE A 76 5.42 11.80 11.68
C PHE A 76 6.05 12.86 12.61
N GLU A 77 6.50 12.51 13.81
CA GLU A 77 7.23 13.43 14.70
C GLU A 77 8.53 13.94 14.07
N TYR A 78 9.28 13.07 13.38
CA TYR A 78 10.50 13.47 12.67
C TYR A 78 10.23 14.10 11.30
N GLY A 79 9.18 13.63 10.61
CA GLY A 79 8.85 14.03 9.26
C GLY A 79 8.01 15.31 9.17
N GLY A 80 7.33 15.71 10.24
CA GLY A 80 6.27 16.72 10.24
C GLY A 80 4.90 16.05 10.07
N PHE A 81 3.93 16.41 10.90
CA PHE A 81 2.59 15.81 10.81
C PHE A 81 1.84 16.40 9.61
N PRO A 82 1.00 15.63 8.89
CA PRO A 82 0.15 16.20 7.85
C PRO A 82 -0.73 17.35 8.40
N PRO A 83 -0.78 18.52 7.72
CA PRO A 83 -0.33 18.78 6.36
C PRO A 83 1.03 19.52 6.27
N GLU A 84 1.83 19.55 7.33
CA GLU A 84 3.15 20.21 7.33
C GLU A 84 4.11 19.61 6.28
N ALA A 85 3.91 18.34 5.92
CA ALA A 85 4.59 17.68 4.82
C ALA A 85 3.63 16.79 4.02
N ASN A 86 3.88 16.69 2.72
CA ASN A 86 3.19 15.73 1.86
C ASN A 86 3.79 14.34 2.06
N TYR A 87 2.96 13.30 1.99
CA TYR A 87 3.39 11.91 2.16
C TYR A 87 2.90 11.01 1.04
N LEU A 88 3.76 10.08 0.63
CA LEU A 88 3.44 8.91 -0.17
C LEU A 88 3.86 7.65 0.59
N PHE A 89 2.90 6.80 0.95
CA PHE A 89 3.21 5.48 1.50
C PHE A 89 3.14 4.40 0.42
N LEU A 90 4.04 3.41 0.49
CA LEU A 90 4.24 2.40 -0.54
C LEU A 90 3.51 1.07 -0.26
N GLY A 91 2.57 1.01 0.68
CA GLY A 91 1.85 -0.22 1.03
C GLY A 91 2.30 -0.87 2.34
N ASP A 92 1.73 -2.03 2.64
CA ASP A 92 2.05 -2.88 3.78
C ASP A 92 1.83 -2.20 5.14
N TYR A 93 0.58 -1.80 5.35
CA TYR A 93 0.13 -1.09 6.55
C TYR A 93 -0.25 -2.04 7.68
N VAL A 94 -0.79 -3.20 7.30
CA VAL A 94 -1.37 -4.19 8.22
C VAL A 94 -0.51 -5.44 8.32
N ASP A 95 -0.95 -6.37 9.16
CA ASP A 95 -0.28 -7.65 9.47
C ASP A 95 1.05 -7.52 10.21
N ARG A 96 1.52 -8.66 10.74
CA ARG A 96 2.80 -8.89 11.45
C ARG A 96 2.98 -8.12 12.77
N GLY A 97 2.62 -6.84 12.82
CA GLY A 97 2.62 -6.01 14.02
C GLY A 97 1.37 -6.20 14.88
N LYS A 98 1.30 -5.36 15.93
CA LYS A 98 0.32 -5.53 17.01
C LYS A 98 -0.87 -4.56 16.94
N GLN A 99 -0.76 -3.51 16.13
CA GLN A 99 -1.69 -2.38 16.08
C GLN A 99 -1.97 -1.98 14.62
N SER A 100 -2.37 -2.96 13.81
CA SER A 100 -2.70 -2.74 12.40
C SER A 100 -3.92 -1.83 12.28
N LEU A 101 -4.91 -1.99 13.16
CA LEU A 101 -6.13 -1.18 13.15
C LEU A 101 -5.83 0.31 13.36
N GLU A 102 -5.07 0.67 14.40
CA GLU A 102 -4.68 2.07 14.62
C GLU A 102 -3.86 2.63 13.46
N THR A 103 -2.93 1.83 12.93
CA THR A 103 -2.08 2.18 11.79
C THR A 103 -2.93 2.56 10.59
N ILE A 104 -3.76 1.64 10.10
CA ILE A 104 -4.57 1.90 8.90
C ILE A 104 -5.64 2.95 9.15
N CYS A 105 -6.25 3.02 10.34
CA CYS A 105 -7.25 4.06 10.64
C CYS A 105 -6.63 5.46 10.60
N LEU A 106 -5.41 5.65 11.10
CA LEU A 106 -4.74 6.95 11.02
C LEU A 106 -4.39 7.33 9.58
N LEU A 107 -3.89 6.38 8.78
CA LEU A 107 -3.58 6.63 7.37
C LEU A 107 -4.84 6.98 6.56
N LEU A 108 -5.94 6.26 6.75
CA LEU A 108 -7.22 6.57 6.10
C LEU A 108 -7.79 7.92 6.57
N ALA A 109 -7.66 8.23 7.87
CA ALA A 109 -8.12 9.51 8.39
C ALA A 109 -7.33 10.69 7.79
N TYR A 110 -6.01 10.59 7.67
CA TYR A 110 -5.21 11.58 6.97
C TYR A 110 -5.52 11.65 5.48
N LYS A 111 -5.80 10.52 4.83
CA LYS A 111 -6.23 10.53 3.44
C LYS A 111 -7.53 11.29 3.23
N ILE A 112 -8.50 11.13 4.15
CA ILE A 112 -9.77 11.85 4.10
C ILE A 112 -9.57 13.34 4.36
N LYS A 113 -8.76 13.67 5.37
CA LYS A 113 -8.53 15.07 5.76
C LYS A 113 -7.69 15.86 4.74
N TYR A 114 -6.72 15.22 4.11
CA TYR A 114 -5.76 15.85 3.20
C TYR A 114 -5.61 15.06 1.89
N PRO A 115 -6.67 14.94 1.07
CA PRO A 115 -6.69 14.03 -0.09
C PRO A 115 -5.65 14.36 -1.16
N GLU A 116 -5.21 15.61 -1.24
CA GLU A 116 -4.23 16.11 -2.23
C GLU A 116 -2.81 16.29 -1.64
N ASN A 117 -2.59 15.93 -0.37
CA ASN A 117 -1.28 16.01 0.30
C ASN A 117 -0.84 14.67 0.91
N PHE A 118 -1.77 13.72 1.03
CA PHE A 118 -1.54 12.42 1.66
C PHE A 118 -1.95 11.29 0.70
N PHE A 119 -0.99 10.48 0.31
CA PHE A 119 -1.15 9.43 -0.69
C PHE A 119 -0.72 8.08 -0.12
N ILE A 120 -1.50 7.04 -0.41
CA ILE A 120 -1.23 5.68 0.04
C ILE A 120 -1.41 4.72 -1.12
N LEU A 121 -0.38 3.93 -1.42
CA LEU A 121 -0.40 2.89 -2.44
C LEU A 121 -0.84 1.55 -1.83
N ARG A 122 -1.10 0.57 -2.68
CA ARG A 122 -1.44 -0.78 -2.28
C ARG A 122 -0.18 -1.63 -2.13
N GLY A 123 0.02 -2.25 -0.97
CA GLY A 123 0.97 -3.35 -0.78
C GLY A 123 0.32 -4.72 -0.97
N ASN A 124 1.12 -5.78 -0.93
CA ASN A 124 0.60 -7.14 -1.03
C ASN A 124 -0.17 -7.57 0.23
N HIS A 125 0.10 -6.96 1.39
CA HIS A 125 -0.68 -7.19 2.61
C HIS A 125 -2.07 -6.50 2.60
N GLU A 126 -2.32 -5.55 1.69
CA GLU A 126 -3.65 -5.01 1.40
C GLU A 126 -4.47 -5.92 0.45
N CYS A 127 -4.31 -7.25 0.61
CA CYS A 127 -5.07 -8.29 -0.08
C CYS A 127 -5.68 -9.27 0.94
N ALA A 128 -6.93 -9.69 0.70
CA ALA A 128 -7.66 -10.54 1.64
C ALA A 128 -7.01 -11.91 1.84
N SER A 129 -6.42 -12.52 0.81
CA SER A 129 -5.77 -13.82 0.94
C SER A 129 -4.58 -13.78 1.89
N ILE A 130 -3.83 -12.68 1.88
CA ILE A 130 -2.63 -12.46 2.71
C ILE A 130 -3.03 -12.05 4.13
N ASN A 131 -3.81 -10.98 4.28
CA ASN A 131 -4.12 -10.47 5.60
C ASN A 131 -5.15 -11.30 6.39
N ARG A 132 -5.69 -12.34 5.75
CA ARG A 132 -6.43 -13.41 6.42
C ARG A 132 -5.57 -14.27 7.34
N ILE A 133 -4.29 -14.42 7.03
CA ILE A 133 -3.38 -15.36 7.70
C ILE A 133 -2.22 -14.69 8.45
N TYR A 134 -1.87 -13.44 8.10
CA TYR A 134 -0.71 -12.75 8.70
C TYR A 134 -1.05 -11.77 9.83
N GLY A 135 -2.32 -11.71 10.26
CA GLY A 135 -2.71 -11.15 11.55
C GLY A 135 -3.89 -10.18 11.54
N PHE A 136 -4.13 -9.45 10.46
CA PHE A 136 -5.13 -8.37 10.42
C PHE A 136 -6.55 -8.89 10.59
N TYR A 137 -6.89 -10.00 9.93
CA TYR A 137 -8.18 -10.66 10.12
C TYR A 137 -8.42 -11.02 11.59
N ASP A 138 -7.43 -11.61 12.26
CA ASP A 138 -7.56 -12.02 13.65
C ASP A 138 -7.63 -10.80 14.58
N GLU A 139 -6.92 -9.71 14.27
CA GLU A 139 -7.02 -8.45 14.99
C GLU A 139 -8.45 -7.86 14.89
N CYS A 140 -9.00 -7.79 13.67
CA CYS A 140 -10.37 -7.32 13.41
C CYS A 140 -11.40 -8.20 14.10
N LYS A 141 -11.28 -9.53 13.99
CA LYS A 141 -12.19 -10.49 14.61
C LYS A 141 -12.17 -10.40 16.13
N ARG A 142 -11.00 -10.19 16.74
CA ARG A 142 -10.82 -10.11 18.19
C ARG A 142 -11.35 -8.80 18.77
N ARG A 143 -11.11 -7.66 18.10
CA ARG A 143 -11.47 -6.33 18.62
C ARG A 143 -12.84 -5.85 18.18
N TYR A 144 -13.32 -6.34 17.04
CA TYR A 144 -14.59 -5.94 16.43
C TYR A 144 -15.32 -7.18 15.91
N ASN A 145 -15.36 -7.37 14.60
CA ASN A 145 -16.00 -8.51 13.97
C ASN A 145 -15.46 -8.74 12.55
N ILE A 146 -15.83 -9.89 11.96
CA ILE A 146 -15.41 -10.29 10.61
C ILE A 146 -16.01 -9.38 9.52
N LYS A 147 -17.17 -8.75 9.78
CA LYS A 147 -17.78 -7.84 8.79
C LYS A 147 -16.92 -6.59 8.62
N LEU A 148 -16.31 -6.09 9.69
CA LEU A 148 -15.39 -4.95 9.62
C LEU A 148 -14.15 -5.28 8.78
N TRP A 149 -13.57 -6.48 8.94
CA TRP A 149 -12.47 -6.93 8.08
C TRP A 149 -12.86 -6.93 6.59
N LYS A 150 -14.07 -7.41 6.24
CA LYS A 150 -14.57 -7.34 4.87
C LYS A 150 -14.70 -5.89 4.37
N THR A 151 -15.14 -4.97 5.22
CA THR A 151 -15.18 -3.54 4.88
C THR A 151 -13.79 -2.97 4.60
N PHE A 152 -12.76 -3.40 5.33
CA PHE A 152 -11.37 -3.06 4.98
C PHE A 152 -10.96 -3.67 3.64
N THR A 153 -11.29 -4.93 3.37
CA THR A 153 -11.03 -5.56 2.06
C THR A 153 -11.64 -4.75 0.91
N ASP A 154 -12.89 -4.31 1.04
CA ASP A 154 -13.57 -3.50 0.03
C ASP A 154 -12.87 -2.14 -0.19
N CYS A 155 -12.28 -1.56 0.87
CA CYS A 155 -11.47 -0.34 0.79
C CYS A 155 -10.13 -0.60 0.10
N PHE A 156 -9.40 -1.64 0.52
CA PHE A 156 -8.09 -2.02 -0.03
C PHE A 156 -8.14 -2.37 -1.51
N ASN A 157 -9.23 -3.00 -1.96
CA ASN A 157 -9.45 -3.31 -3.37
C ASN A 157 -9.56 -2.06 -4.27
N CYS A 158 -9.69 -0.87 -3.68
CA CYS A 158 -9.74 0.40 -4.39
C CYS A 158 -8.43 1.22 -4.32
N LEU A 159 -7.40 0.76 -3.61
CA LEU A 159 -6.15 1.52 -3.51
C LEU A 159 -5.46 1.70 -4.88
N PRO A 160 -4.81 2.85 -5.12
CA PRO A 160 -3.90 3.01 -6.25
C PRO A 160 -2.67 2.10 -6.07
N VAL A 161 -2.04 1.71 -7.17
CA VAL A 161 -1.01 0.64 -7.16
C VAL A 161 0.38 1.18 -7.45
N ALA A 162 0.46 2.37 -8.04
CA ALA A 162 1.72 3.03 -8.36
C ALA A 162 1.58 4.55 -8.36
N ALA A 163 2.70 5.25 -8.28
CA ALA A 163 2.79 6.70 -8.44
C ALA A 163 4.00 7.07 -9.32
N ILE A 164 3.92 8.21 -9.99
CA ILE A 164 5.03 8.87 -10.66
C ILE A 164 5.19 10.25 -10.04
N ILE A 165 6.38 10.55 -9.50
CA ILE A 165 6.71 11.85 -8.92
C ILE A 165 7.55 12.66 -9.91
N ASP A 166 7.13 13.88 -10.23
CA ASP A 166 7.77 14.83 -11.13
C ASP A 166 8.14 14.22 -12.50
N GLU A 167 7.36 13.25 -13.00
CA GLU A 167 7.66 12.47 -14.22
C GLU A 167 9.01 11.72 -14.20
N LYS A 168 9.64 11.56 -13.02
CA LYS A 168 10.98 10.98 -12.86
C LYS A 168 11.04 9.74 -11.97
N ILE A 169 10.30 9.73 -10.87
CA ILE A 169 10.41 8.66 -9.86
C ILE A 169 9.18 7.80 -9.94
N PHE A 170 9.34 6.55 -10.39
CA PHE A 170 8.27 5.56 -10.41
C PHE A 170 8.27 4.78 -9.08
N CYS A 171 7.13 4.81 -8.39
CA CYS A 171 6.93 4.22 -7.07
C CYS A 171 5.87 3.12 -7.14
N MET A 172 6.17 1.96 -6.55
CA MET A 172 5.26 0.85 -6.31
C MET A 172 5.72 0.10 -5.05
N HIS A 173 4.94 -0.87 -4.59
CA HIS A 173 5.29 -1.64 -3.40
C HIS A 173 6.42 -2.65 -3.67
N GLY A 174 6.20 -3.54 -4.63
CA GLY A 174 7.16 -4.57 -5.02
C GLY A 174 8.14 -4.03 -6.06
N GLY A 175 7.88 -4.33 -7.34
CA GLY A 175 8.81 -4.00 -8.41
C GLY A 175 8.24 -4.13 -9.80
N LEU A 176 9.14 -4.25 -10.78
CA LEU A 176 8.78 -4.24 -12.19
C LEU A 176 8.16 -5.56 -12.66
N SER A 177 7.17 -5.44 -13.53
CA SER A 177 6.59 -6.59 -14.24
C SER A 177 7.21 -6.74 -15.64
N PRO A 178 7.49 -7.96 -16.11
CA PRO A 178 7.80 -8.21 -17.52
C PRO A 178 6.61 -7.89 -18.45
N ASP A 179 5.40 -7.82 -17.91
CA ASP A 179 4.19 -7.43 -18.64
C ASP A 179 4.04 -5.91 -18.75
N LEU A 180 4.83 -5.12 -18.00
CA LEU A 180 4.78 -3.65 -18.02
C LEU A 180 5.58 -3.09 -19.19
N LEU A 181 4.89 -2.83 -20.31
CA LEU A 181 5.47 -2.23 -21.51
C LEU A 181 5.15 -0.73 -21.61
N ASN A 182 4.02 -0.30 -21.07
CA ASN A 182 3.60 1.10 -21.04
C ASN A 182 2.70 1.40 -19.82
N MET A 183 2.72 2.65 -19.38
CA MET A 183 1.97 3.08 -18.19
C MET A 183 0.45 3.03 -18.38
N GLU A 184 -0.07 3.02 -19.62
CA GLU A 184 -1.51 2.84 -19.86
C GLU A 184 -2.01 1.46 -19.42
N GLN A 185 -1.14 0.45 -19.36
CA GLN A 185 -1.52 -0.85 -18.80
C GLN A 185 -1.91 -0.74 -17.32
N ILE A 186 -1.21 0.10 -16.55
CA ILE A 186 -1.56 0.38 -15.15
C ILE A 186 -2.85 1.20 -15.10
N ARG A 187 -2.97 2.26 -15.91
CA ARG A 187 -4.16 3.14 -15.91
C ARG A 187 -5.47 2.42 -16.26
N ARG A 188 -5.40 1.32 -17.04
CA ARG A 188 -6.55 0.51 -17.45
C ARG A 188 -6.99 -0.54 -16.41
N VAL A 189 -6.22 -0.73 -15.33
CA VAL A 189 -6.64 -1.64 -14.25
C VAL A 189 -7.88 -1.07 -13.57
N MET A 190 -8.98 -1.79 -13.67
CA MET A 190 -10.26 -1.39 -13.09
C MET A 190 -10.27 -1.66 -11.58
N ARG A 191 -10.90 -0.76 -10.82
CA ARG A 191 -11.12 -0.90 -9.38
C ARG A 191 -12.62 -0.88 -9.06
N PRO A 192 -13.09 -1.60 -8.02
CA PRO A 192 -12.33 -2.47 -7.12
C PRO A 192 -11.81 -3.75 -7.80
N THR A 193 -10.61 -4.20 -7.43
CA THR A 193 -10.05 -5.48 -7.89
C THR A 193 -9.32 -6.18 -6.76
N ASP A 194 -9.35 -7.52 -6.76
CA ASP A 194 -8.43 -8.31 -5.94
C ASP A 194 -7.05 -8.38 -6.62
N VAL A 195 -6.03 -8.80 -5.87
CA VAL A 195 -4.68 -9.05 -6.40
C VAL A 195 -4.65 -10.47 -7.01
N PRO A 196 -4.37 -10.63 -8.32
CA PRO A 196 -4.28 -11.95 -8.94
C PRO A 196 -3.01 -12.68 -8.48
N ASP A 197 -2.97 -14.00 -8.68
CA ASP A 197 -1.78 -14.81 -8.35
C ASP A 197 -0.60 -14.57 -9.30
N THR A 198 -0.84 -14.02 -10.49
CA THR A 198 0.17 -13.73 -11.52
C THR A 198 -0.17 -12.50 -12.37
N GLY A 199 0.81 -12.01 -13.14
CA GLY A 199 0.66 -10.93 -14.11
C GLY A 199 0.93 -9.55 -13.52
N LEU A 200 0.75 -8.50 -14.35
CA LEU A 200 1.10 -7.11 -14.04
C LEU A 200 0.79 -6.66 -12.60
N LEU A 201 -0.45 -6.81 -12.13
CA LEU A 201 -0.83 -6.35 -10.79
C LEU A 201 -0.18 -7.16 -9.67
N CYS A 202 0.05 -8.46 -9.87
CA CYS A 202 0.79 -9.28 -8.92
C CYS A 202 2.23 -8.78 -8.82
N ASP A 203 2.92 -8.64 -9.96
CA ASP A 203 4.34 -8.28 -10.00
C ASP A 203 4.62 -6.89 -9.39
N LEU A 204 3.75 -5.91 -9.64
CA LEU A 204 3.84 -4.56 -9.04
C LEU A 204 3.83 -4.58 -7.50
N LEU A 205 3.23 -5.61 -6.90
CA LEU A 205 3.09 -5.78 -5.46
C LEU A 205 4.00 -6.87 -4.89
N TRP A 206 4.67 -7.69 -5.71
CA TRP A 206 5.38 -8.88 -5.23
C TRP A 206 6.79 -9.08 -5.76
N SER A 207 7.17 -8.42 -6.86
CA SER A 207 8.49 -8.66 -7.45
C SER A 207 9.60 -7.96 -6.65
N ASP A 208 10.74 -8.66 -6.54
CA ASP A 208 11.93 -8.20 -5.84
C ASP A 208 13.10 -8.00 -6.82
N PRO A 209 13.98 -7.01 -6.59
CA PRO A 209 15.24 -6.91 -7.33
C PRO A 209 16.23 -7.99 -6.86
N ASP A 210 16.87 -8.68 -7.82
CA ASP A 210 17.95 -9.64 -7.55
C ASP A 210 19.20 -9.30 -8.38
N LYS A 211 20.33 -9.09 -7.70
CA LYS A 211 21.62 -8.76 -8.30
C LYS A 211 22.21 -9.88 -9.16
N ASP A 212 21.81 -11.13 -8.89
CA ASP A 212 22.34 -12.32 -9.54
C ASP A 212 21.51 -12.72 -10.78
N ILE A 213 20.37 -12.05 -11.01
CA ILE A 213 19.50 -12.24 -12.17
C ILE A 213 19.83 -11.19 -13.23
N THR A 214 20.23 -11.65 -14.42
CA THR A 214 20.46 -10.76 -15.56
C THR A 214 19.12 -10.34 -16.18
N ALA A 215 18.70 -9.10 -15.96
CA ALA A 215 17.71 -8.42 -16.80
C ALA A 215 18.43 -7.65 -17.92
N MET A 216 17.86 -7.59 -19.13
CA MET A 216 18.31 -6.61 -20.11
C MET A 216 17.66 -5.28 -19.80
N MET A 217 18.47 -4.31 -19.38
CA MET A 217 18.11 -2.90 -19.33
C MET A 217 18.41 -2.29 -20.70
N SER A 218 17.40 -1.87 -21.43
CA SER A 218 17.56 -0.99 -22.59
C SER A 218 17.30 0.44 -22.14
N VAL A 219 18.31 1.29 -22.34
CA VAL A 219 18.17 2.74 -22.17
C VAL A 219 18.04 3.33 -23.56
N ASP A 220 16.91 3.99 -23.84
CA ASP A 220 16.73 4.69 -25.10
C ASP A 220 17.41 6.08 -25.09
N GLU A 221 17.38 6.76 -26.24
CA GLU A 221 17.98 8.09 -26.41
C GLU A 221 17.34 9.17 -25.51
N THR A 222 16.18 8.89 -24.90
CA THR A 222 15.48 9.78 -23.97
C THR A 222 15.81 9.49 -22.50
N LEU A 223 16.76 8.59 -22.22
CA LEU A 223 17.10 8.09 -20.89
C LEU A 223 15.97 7.30 -20.22
N MET A 224 15.00 6.80 -21.01
CA MET A 224 13.98 5.91 -20.50
C MET A 224 14.59 4.51 -20.30
N CYS A 225 14.61 4.03 -19.07
CA CYS A 225 15.03 2.67 -18.76
C CYS A 225 13.84 1.71 -18.94
N SER A 226 13.96 0.79 -19.89
CA SER A 226 13.05 -0.34 -20.05
C SER A 226 13.74 -1.61 -19.57
N PHE A 227 13.02 -2.41 -18.78
CA PHE A 227 13.54 -3.64 -18.19
C PHE A 227 12.84 -4.83 -18.82
N GLN A 228 13.63 -5.73 -19.41
CA GLN A 228 13.14 -7.02 -19.87
C GLN A 228 13.77 -8.12 -19.02
N ILE A 229 12.94 -8.82 -18.24
CA ILE A 229 13.36 -9.99 -17.49
C ILE A 229 13.60 -11.12 -18.50
N LEU A 230 14.86 -11.53 -18.67
CA LEU A 230 15.20 -12.64 -19.54
C LEU A 230 14.95 -13.97 -18.81
N LYS A 231 14.40 -14.95 -19.53
CA LYS A 231 14.30 -16.32 -18.99
C LYS A 231 15.70 -16.86 -18.66
N PRO A 232 15.87 -17.63 -17.57
CA PRO A 232 17.14 -18.30 -17.28
C PRO A 232 17.58 -19.14 -18.47
N ALA A 233 18.84 -19.01 -18.87
CA ALA A 233 19.40 -19.87 -19.92
C ALA A 233 19.34 -21.33 -19.47
N GLU A 234 18.66 -22.18 -20.25
CA GLU A 234 18.61 -23.61 -19.99
C GLU A 234 20.04 -24.17 -19.96
N LYS A 235 20.45 -24.75 -18.82
CA LYS A 235 21.72 -25.48 -18.74
C LYS A 235 21.65 -26.67 -19.70
N LYS A 236 22.32 -26.56 -20.85
CA LYS A 236 22.59 -27.70 -21.73
C LYS A 236 23.24 -28.81 -20.90
N GLN A 237 22.56 -29.96 -20.79
CA GLN A 237 23.16 -31.19 -20.27
C GLN A 237 24.46 -31.44 -21.05
N LYS A 238 25.60 -31.42 -20.35
CA LYS A 238 26.87 -31.85 -20.93
C LYS A 238 26.76 -33.35 -21.23
N TYR A 239 26.69 -33.71 -22.50
CA TYR A 239 26.92 -35.08 -22.96
C TYR A 239 28.30 -35.53 -22.47
N SER A 240 28.34 -36.51 -21.57
CA SER A 240 29.56 -37.23 -21.25
C SER A 240 29.77 -38.31 -22.30
N TYR A 241 30.68 -38.05 -23.23
CA TYR A 241 31.24 -39.08 -24.12
C TYR A 241 31.88 -40.19 -23.28
N GLY A 242 31.60 -41.44 -23.63
CA GLY A 242 32.15 -42.61 -22.96
C GLY A 242 33.68 -42.71 -23.09
N LYS A 243 34.28 -43.44 -22.15
CA LYS A 243 35.59 -44.09 -22.33
C LYS A 243 35.61 -45.42 -21.57
N LYS A 244 35.75 -46.48 -22.38
CA LYS A 244 36.30 -47.83 -22.16
C LYS A 244 35.74 -48.68 -21.02
#